data_AF-A0A975GC27-F1
#
_entry.id   AF-A0A975GC27-F1
#
_cell.length_a   1.000
_cell.length_b   1.000
_cell.length_c   1.000
_cell.angle_alpha   90.00
_cell.angle_beta   90.00
_cell.angle_gamma   90.00
#
_symmetry.space_group_name_H-M   'P 1'
#
loop_
_entity.id
_entity.type
_entity.pdbx_description
1 polymer ?
#
loop_
_entity_poly.entity_id
_entity_poly.type
_entity_poly.pdbx_seq_one_letter_code
_entity_poly.pdbx_strand_id
1 'polypeptide(L)'
;MLSLLLLTLSTPLLLQAEDNSQSKSMLERPLMERYILDELKSIRIDNQQTRIDVEERIARSKVEQTDRAARYLTDTIGNIFYIIAAATSILFFGGWNSLRDIRRKTERMIEERVEAITLKYHTELEELQVRLSEQSQKIINNQNMISNTHIAHSLWMRANLESNPQSKIDIYDEILKIHDEDAEVYAYKADAVLDLDECEWALNLSNKAINIDPEYGYAYWQRSCANAILGNSSEAIEDLKIALEKAPNLREEIQKEPSFSKIKNLKDFKEVTI
;
A
#
# COMPACT_ATOMS: atom_id res chain seq x y z
N MET A 1 -97.37 36.87 -51.34
CA MET A 1 -98.66 37.48 -51.75
C MET A 1 -99.44 37.79 -50.49
N LEU A 2 -99.65 39.08 -50.20
CA LEU A 2 -100.97 39.74 -50.26
C LEU A 2 -101.92 39.20 -49.19
N SER A 3 -102.24 40.01 -48.18
CA SER A 3 -103.40 40.94 -48.14
C SER A 3 -104.66 40.17 -47.70
N LEU A 4 -105.70 40.68 -47.05
CA LEU A 4 -106.16 42.01 -46.67
C LEU A 4 -107.50 41.76 -45.94
N LEU A 5 -107.93 42.68 -45.06
CA LEU A 5 -109.34 43.14 -44.91
C LEU A 5 -110.41 42.10 -44.44
N LEU A 6 -111.51 42.41 -43.74
CA LEU A 6 -112.01 43.53 -42.95
C LEU A 6 -113.43 43.16 -42.49
N LEU A 7 -113.83 43.66 -41.32
CA LEU A 7 -115.07 44.40 -41.02
C LEU A 7 -116.49 43.80 -41.34
N THR A 8 -117.23 43.62 -40.23
CA THR A 8 -118.50 44.29 -39.84
C THR A 8 -119.90 43.98 -40.41
N LEU A 9 -120.83 44.04 -39.43
CA LEU A 9 -122.12 44.77 -39.38
C LEU A 9 -123.45 43.96 -39.51
N SER A 10 -124.12 43.80 -38.36
CA SER A 10 -125.51 44.19 -37.99
C SER A 10 -126.78 43.80 -38.81
N THR A 11 -127.67 43.04 -38.13
CA THR A 11 -129.15 43.20 -37.93
C THR A 11 -130.16 43.02 -39.10
N PRO A 12 -131.50 42.82 -38.90
CA PRO A 12 -132.32 42.13 -37.84
C PRO A 12 -133.62 41.38 -38.33
N LEU A 13 -134.41 40.81 -37.38
CA LEU A 13 -135.92 40.68 -37.24
C LEU A 13 -136.82 40.08 -38.38
N LEU A 14 -137.96 39.37 -38.20
CA LEU A 14 -138.77 38.82 -37.09
C LEU A 14 -139.97 37.98 -37.66
N LEU A 15 -140.68 37.25 -36.78
CA LEU A 15 -142.09 36.75 -36.80
C LEU A 15 -142.39 35.38 -37.50
N GLN A 16 -143.20 34.45 -36.96
CA GLN A 16 -144.14 34.46 -35.82
C GLN A 16 -144.65 33.03 -35.46
N ALA A 17 -145.36 32.94 -34.32
CA ALA A 17 -146.19 31.86 -33.72
C ALA A 17 -145.47 30.91 -32.73
N GLU A 18 -145.59 31.12 -31.41
CA GLU A 18 -146.66 30.62 -30.47
C GLU A 18 -146.73 29.07 -30.43
N ASP A 19 -146.72 28.36 -29.31
CA ASP A 19 -147.26 28.62 -27.97
C ASP A 19 -146.55 27.76 -26.88
N ASN A 20 -146.61 28.29 -25.66
CA ASN A 20 -146.38 27.82 -24.28
C ASN A 20 -145.71 26.49 -23.86
N SER A 21 -144.95 26.69 -22.77
CA SER A 21 -144.82 25.87 -21.55
C SER A 21 -143.66 24.86 -21.42
N GLN A 22 -142.55 25.40 -20.90
CA GLN A 22 -141.80 24.92 -19.72
C GLN A 22 -141.31 23.46 -19.69
N SER A 23 -140.01 23.29 -19.95
CA SER A 23 -138.98 23.07 -18.91
C SER A 23 -137.81 22.27 -19.51
N LYS A 24 -136.78 23.02 -19.91
CA LYS A 24 -135.57 22.55 -20.59
C LYS A 24 -134.40 22.71 -19.61
N SER A 25 -133.76 21.61 -19.20
CA SER A 25 -132.39 21.52 -18.65
C SER A 25 -132.28 20.37 -17.63
N MET A 26 -132.01 19.13 -18.08
CA MET A 26 -131.33 18.12 -17.24
C MET A 26 -130.79 16.86 -17.95
N LEU A 27 -130.90 16.70 -19.28
CA LEU A 27 -130.58 15.41 -19.94
C LEU A 27 -129.25 15.29 -20.73
N GLU A 28 -128.41 16.33 -20.88
CA GLU A 28 -127.17 16.27 -21.70
C GLU A 28 -125.84 16.55 -20.97
N ARG A 29 -125.87 17.03 -19.72
CA ARG A 29 -124.67 17.23 -18.90
C ARG A 29 -123.88 15.94 -18.57
N PRO A 30 -124.52 14.77 -18.30
CA PRO A 30 -123.76 13.61 -17.81
C PRO A 30 -122.93 12.87 -18.89
N LEU A 31 -123.22 13.02 -20.18
CA LEU A 31 -122.51 12.29 -21.26
C LEU A 31 -121.20 12.98 -21.71
N MET A 32 -121.21 14.32 -21.84
CA MET A 32 -120.01 15.09 -22.17
C MET A 32 -118.99 15.09 -21.02
N GLU A 33 -119.47 15.14 -19.77
CA GLU A 33 -118.62 15.02 -18.59
C GLU A 33 -117.84 13.69 -18.59
N ARG A 34 -118.47 12.59 -19.02
CA ARG A 34 -117.84 11.26 -19.09
C ARG A 34 -116.79 11.13 -20.19
N TYR A 35 -117.04 11.65 -21.39
CA TYR A 35 -116.06 11.63 -22.49
C TYR A 35 -114.79 12.44 -22.13
N ILE A 36 -114.98 13.63 -21.58
CA ILE A 36 -113.88 14.48 -21.12
C ILE A 36 -113.11 13.81 -19.97
N LEU A 37 -113.80 13.14 -19.05
CA LEU A 37 -113.17 12.34 -18.00
C LEU A 37 -112.34 11.18 -18.56
N ASP A 38 -112.83 10.47 -19.57
CA ASP A 38 -112.12 9.35 -20.20
C ASP A 38 -110.89 9.82 -20.99
N GLU A 39 -110.98 10.93 -21.73
CA GLU A 39 -109.83 11.58 -22.39
C GLU A 39 -108.80 12.08 -21.36
N LEU A 40 -109.22 12.77 -20.30
CA LEU A 40 -108.31 13.21 -19.22
C LEU A 40 -107.67 12.02 -18.50
N LYS A 41 -108.40 10.92 -18.34
CA LYS A 41 -107.88 9.68 -17.79
C LYS A 41 -106.84 9.06 -18.73
N SER A 42 -107.09 9.01 -20.03
CA SER A 42 -106.14 8.53 -21.04
C SER A 42 -104.87 9.38 -21.09
N ILE A 43 -104.99 10.71 -21.12
CA ILE A 43 -103.87 11.66 -21.09
C ILE A 43 -103.07 11.52 -19.78
N ARG A 44 -103.73 11.26 -18.65
CA ARG A 44 -103.04 11.02 -17.38
C ARG A 44 -102.26 9.70 -17.43
N ILE A 45 -102.85 8.65 -17.98
CA ILE A 45 -102.18 7.34 -18.15
C ILE A 45 -100.99 7.48 -19.10
N ASP A 46 -101.14 8.17 -20.23
CA ASP A 46 -100.06 8.42 -21.20
C ASP A 46 -98.95 9.28 -20.60
N ASN A 47 -99.29 10.33 -19.84
CA ASN A 47 -98.30 11.14 -19.12
C ASN A 47 -97.57 10.33 -18.03
N GLN A 48 -98.26 9.43 -17.35
CA GLN A 48 -97.64 8.52 -16.37
C GLN A 48 -96.70 7.52 -17.07
N GLN A 49 -97.11 6.93 -18.18
CA GLN A 49 -96.25 6.05 -18.98
C GLN A 49 -95.03 6.77 -19.52
N THR A 50 -95.23 7.95 -20.13
CA THR A 50 -94.13 8.77 -20.64
C THR A 50 -93.15 9.13 -19.52
N ARG A 51 -93.66 9.44 -18.31
CA ARG A 51 -92.81 9.71 -17.15
C ARG A 51 -92.02 8.48 -16.72
N ILE A 52 -92.65 7.31 -16.65
CA ILE A 52 -91.97 6.04 -16.32
C ILE A 52 -90.89 5.73 -17.36
N ASP A 53 -91.18 5.87 -18.65
CA ASP A 53 -90.22 5.63 -19.74
C ASP A 53 -89.03 6.60 -19.69
N VAL A 54 -89.28 7.87 -19.40
CA VAL A 54 -88.21 8.88 -19.23
C VAL A 54 -87.39 8.58 -17.98
N GLU A 55 -88.03 8.26 -16.86
CA GLU A 55 -87.35 7.86 -15.62
C GLU A 55 -86.49 6.61 -15.85
N GLU A 56 -87.00 5.61 -16.58
CA GLU A 56 -86.27 4.40 -16.93
C GLU A 56 -85.09 4.68 -17.87
N ARG A 57 -85.27 5.51 -18.89
CA ARG A 57 -84.17 5.92 -19.80
C ARG A 57 -83.09 6.70 -19.06
N ILE A 58 -83.47 7.61 -18.17
CA ILE A 58 -82.51 8.37 -17.34
C ILE A 58 -81.76 7.40 -16.42
N ALA A 59 -82.45 6.48 -15.76
CA ALA A 59 -81.83 5.48 -14.90
C ALA A 59 -80.86 4.60 -15.69
N ARG A 60 -81.26 4.05 -16.84
CA ARG A 60 -80.41 3.24 -17.72
C ARG A 60 -79.19 4.03 -18.23
N SER A 61 -79.38 5.27 -18.68
CA SER A 61 -78.28 6.15 -19.13
C SER A 61 -77.32 6.47 -17.99
N LYS A 62 -77.83 6.69 -16.77
CA LYS A 62 -77.00 6.93 -15.59
C LYS A 62 -76.15 5.70 -15.27
N VAL A 63 -76.76 4.51 -15.26
CA VAL A 63 -76.08 3.22 -15.05
C VAL A 63 -75.00 2.99 -16.11
N GLU A 64 -75.30 3.24 -17.38
CA GLU A 64 -74.35 3.07 -18.47
C GLU A 64 -73.19 4.08 -18.40
N GLN A 65 -73.46 5.33 -18.03
CA GLN A 65 -72.41 6.33 -17.79
C GLN A 65 -71.53 5.96 -16.60
N THR A 66 -72.12 5.48 -15.50
CA THR A 66 -71.35 5.02 -14.33
C THR A 66 -70.54 3.77 -14.63
N ASP A 67 -71.07 2.83 -15.42
CA ASP A 67 -70.38 1.60 -15.80
C ASP A 67 -69.23 1.90 -16.75
N ARG A 68 -69.42 2.80 -17.73
CA ARG A 68 -68.31 3.32 -18.55
C ARG A 68 -67.26 3.99 -17.69
N ALA A 69 -67.64 4.87 -16.76
CA ALA A 69 -66.70 5.54 -15.86
C ALA A 69 -65.94 4.54 -14.98
N ALA A 70 -66.61 3.52 -14.44
CA ALA A 70 -66.00 2.45 -13.66
C ALA A 70 -65.02 1.62 -14.49
N ARG A 71 -65.37 1.27 -15.73
CA ARG A 71 -64.47 0.59 -16.67
C ARG A 71 -63.23 1.44 -17.00
N TYR A 72 -63.41 2.72 -17.35
CA TYR A 72 -62.30 3.64 -17.57
C TYR A 72 -61.39 3.78 -16.35
N LEU A 73 -61.95 3.88 -15.14
CA LEU A 73 -61.18 3.93 -13.90
C LEU A 73 -60.40 2.62 -13.69
N THR A 74 -61.03 1.47 -13.93
CA THR A 74 -60.38 0.16 -13.78
C THR A 74 -59.22 -0.01 -14.77
N ASP A 75 -59.42 0.36 -16.04
CA ASP A 75 -58.41 0.27 -17.09
C ASP A 75 -57.26 1.26 -16.86
N THR A 76 -57.55 2.49 -16.44
CA THR A 76 -56.52 3.50 -16.15
C THR A 76 -55.69 3.12 -14.92
N ILE A 77 -56.33 2.64 -13.85
CA ILE A 77 -55.65 2.11 -12.67
C ILE A 77 -54.77 0.92 -13.07
N GLY A 78 -55.30 -0.04 -13.83
CA GLY A 78 -54.54 -1.18 -14.34
C GLY A 78 -53.32 -0.76 -15.15
N ASN A 79 -53.48 0.18 -16.09
CA ASN A 79 -52.39 0.69 -16.91
C ASN A 79 -51.31 1.40 -16.07
N ILE A 80 -51.70 2.20 -15.06
CA ILE A 80 -50.75 2.83 -14.14
C ILE A 80 -49.97 1.76 -13.36
N PHE A 81 -50.64 0.71 -12.87
CA PHE A 81 -49.97 -0.41 -12.22
C PHE A 81 -48.96 -1.10 -13.14
N TYR A 82 -49.30 -1.34 -14.41
CA TYR A 82 -48.35 -1.91 -15.37
C TYR A 82 -47.15 -0.99 -15.64
N ILE A 83 -47.35 0.32 -15.75
CA ILE A 83 -46.25 1.28 -15.93
C ILE A 83 -45.33 1.29 -14.71
N ILE A 84 -45.89 1.30 -13.50
CA ILE A 84 -45.10 1.25 -12.26
C ILE A 84 -44.34 -0.08 -12.18
N ALA A 85 -44.98 -1.21 -12.48
CA ALA A 85 -44.33 -2.52 -12.48
C ALA A 85 -43.20 -2.63 -13.53
N ALA A 86 -43.39 -2.04 -14.71
CA ALA A 86 -42.34 -1.97 -15.73
C ALA A 86 -41.17 -1.09 -15.25
N ALA A 87 -41.46 0.08 -14.68
CA ALA A 87 -40.45 0.99 -14.15
C ALA A 87 -39.66 0.38 -12.98
N THR A 88 -40.32 -0.29 -12.03
CA THR A 88 -39.66 -0.96 -10.90
C THR A 88 -38.83 -2.15 -11.36
N SER A 89 -39.29 -2.92 -12.36
CA SER A 89 -38.52 -4.02 -12.94
C SER A 89 -37.24 -3.53 -13.62
N ILE A 90 -37.32 -2.43 -14.38
CA ILE A 90 -36.15 -1.79 -15.01
C ILE A 90 -35.17 -1.28 -13.95
N LEU A 91 -35.67 -0.60 -12.91
CA LEU A 91 -34.85 -0.05 -11.82
C LEU A 91 -34.19 -1.18 -11.03
N PHE A 92 -34.90 -2.25 -10.73
CA PHE A 92 -34.35 -3.41 -10.02
C PHE A 92 -33.27 -4.12 -10.84
N PHE A 93 -33.51 -4.37 -12.12
CA PHE A 93 -32.55 -5.06 -12.97
C PHE A 93 -31.29 -4.22 -13.23
N GLY A 94 -31.45 -2.92 -13.51
CA GLY A 94 -30.33 -1.99 -13.68
C GLY A 94 -29.58 -1.72 -12.37
N GLY A 95 -30.32 -1.51 -11.28
CA GLY A 95 -29.78 -1.24 -9.95
C GLY A 95 -29.01 -2.43 -9.39
N TRP A 96 -29.57 -3.64 -9.46
CA TRP A 96 -28.93 -4.87 -8.98
C TRP A 96 -27.62 -5.17 -9.70
N ASN A 97 -27.61 -5.01 -11.03
CA ASN A 97 -26.39 -5.21 -11.83
C ASN A 97 -25.32 -4.18 -11.47
N SER A 98 -25.68 -2.90 -11.32
CA SER A 98 -24.76 -1.83 -10.92
C SER A 98 -24.18 -2.03 -9.52
N LEU A 99 -25.02 -2.35 -8.53
CA LEU A 99 -24.57 -2.66 -7.16
C LEU A 99 -23.62 -3.86 -7.13
N ARG A 100 -23.90 -4.90 -7.90
CA ARG A 100 -23.03 -6.07 -8.04
C ARG A 100 -21.71 -5.71 -8.74
N ASP A 101 -21.72 -4.82 -9.71
CA ASP A 101 -20.51 -4.35 -10.40
C ASP A 101 -19.64 -3.48 -9.50
N ILE A 102 -20.25 -2.58 -8.73
CA ILE A 102 -19.55 -1.77 -7.73
C ILE A 102 -18.92 -2.68 -6.68
N ARG A 103 -19.66 -3.63 -6.12
CA ARG A 103 -19.13 -4.59 -5.14
C ARG A 103 -17.95 -5.37 -5.69
N ARG A 104 -18.07 -5.94 -6.89
CA ARG A 104 -16.98 -6.67 -7.56
C ARG A 104 -15.76 -5.81 -7.81
N LYS A 105 -15.96 -4.55 -8.25
CA LYS A 105 -14.86 -3.61 -8.49
C LYS A 105 -14.16 -3.22 -7.19
N THR A 106 -14.92 -3.02 -6.12
CA THR A 106 -14.40 -2.70 -4.79
C THR A 106 -13.63 -3.89 -4.20
N GLU A 107 -14.16 -5.11 -4.31
CA GLU A 107 -13.46 -6.34 -3.89
C GLU A 107 -12.12 -6.48 -4.62
N ARG A 108 -12.09 -6.34 -5.95
CA ARG A 108 -10.83 -6.36 -6.72
C ARG A 108 -9.85 -5.26 -6.31
N MET A 109 -10.34 -4.03 -6.12
CA MET A 109 -9.46 -2.93 -5.70
C MET A 109 -8.87 -3.18 -4.31
N ILE A 110 -9.66 -3.76 -3.39
CA ILE A 110 -9.18 -4.12 -2.06
C ILE A 110 -8.15 -5.24 -2.18
N GLU A 111 -8.42 -6.29 -2.94
CA GLU A 111 -7.49 -7.39 -3.20
C GLU A 111 -6.16 -6.87 -3.76
N GLU A 112 -6.19 -6.06 -4.83
CA GLU A 112 -4.99 -5.46 -5.44
C GLU A 112 -4.21 -4.59 -4.45
N ARG A 113 -4.90 -3.77 -3.64
CA ARG A 113 -4.25 -2.93 -2.63
C ARG A 113 -3.64 -3.74 -1.50
N VAL A 114 -4.34 -4.77 -1.02
CA VAL A 114 -3.86 -5.66 0.03
C VAL A 114 -2.66 -6.47 -0.48
N GLU A 115 -2.70 -6.96 -1.71
CA GLU A 115 -1.58 -7.63 -2.36
C GLU A 115 -0.37 -6.70 -2.50
N ALA A 116 -0.57 -5.47 -2.98
CA ALA A 116 0.51 -4.49 -3.08
C ALA A 116 1.13 -4.14 -1.72
N ILE A 117 0.29 -3.97 -0.69
CA ILE A 117 0.74 -3.68 0.68
C ILE A 117 1.51 -4.88 1.26
N THR A 118 0.97 -6.09 1.12
CA THR A 118 1.61 -7.32 1.64
C THR A 118 2.93 -7.59 0.94
N LEU A 119 3.00 -7.43 -0.38
CA LEU A 119 4.25 -7.54 -1.14
C LEU A 119 5.27 -6.51 -0.67
N LYS A 120 4.87 -5.24 -0.53
CA LYS A 120 5.76 -4.19 -0.03
C LYS A 120 6.31 -4.52 1.36
N TYR A 121 5.46 -4.94 2.29
CA TYR A 121 5.91 -5.34 3.63
C TYR A 121 6.82 -6.56 3.60
N HIS A 122 6.53 -7.54 2.74
CA HIS A 122 7.37 -8.72 2.61
C HIS A 122 8.79 -8.34 2.13
N THR A 123 8.89 -7.49 1.11
CA THR A 123 10.16 -6.97 0.61
C THR A 123 10.90 -6.15 1.66
N GLU A 124 10.24 -5.21 2.35
CA GLU A 124 10.88 -4.40 3.40
C GLU A 124 11.38 -5.27 4.57
N LEU A 125 10.63 -6.31 4.93
CA LEU A 125 11.02 -7.27 5.98
C LEU A 125 12.21 -8.13 5.55
N GLU A 126 12.24 -8.59 4.30
CA GLU A 126 13.35 -9.35 3.75
C GLU A 126 14.63 -8.50 3.74
N GLU A 127 14.55 -7.25 3.25
CA GLU A 127 15.68 -6.31 3.28
C GLU A 127 16.15 -5.99 4.71
N LEU A 128 15.22 -5.85 5.66
CA LEU A 128 15.55 -5.64 7.06
C LEU A 128 16.27 -6.87 7.65
N GLN A 129 15.80 -8.07 7.36
CA GLN A 129 16.40 -9.31 7.83
C GLN A 129 17.82 -9.48 7.28
N VAL A 130 18.03 -9.21 5.99
CA VAL A 130 19.37 -9.24 5.38
C VAL A 130 20.28 -8.24 6.08
N ARG A 131 19.85 -6.98 6.24
CA ARG A 131 20.67 -5.95 6.92
C ARG A 131 21.00 -6.33 8.37
N LEU A 132 20.05 -6.88 9.12
CA LEU A 132 20.29 -7.34 10.49
C LEU A 132 21.30 -8.50 10.53
N SER A 133 21.22 -9.43 9.58
CA SER A 133 22.19 -10.54 9.49
C SER A 133 23.60 -10.03 9.17
N GLU A 134 23.74 -9.08 8.24
CA GLU A 134 25.03 -8.46 7.92
C GLU A 134 25.60 -7.70 9.11
N GLN A 135 24.76 -6.93 9.82
CA GLN A 135 25.19 -6.20 11.02
C GLN A 135 25.60 -7.16 12.13
N SER A 136 24.86 -8.24 12.35
CA SER A 136 25.21 -9.28 13.31
C SER A 136 26.57 -9.90 12.98
N GLN A 137 26.80 -10.25 11.72
CA GLN A 137 28.09 -10.80 11.29
C GLN A 137 29.24 -9.82 11.49
N LYS A 138 29.03 -8.53 11.20
CA LYS A 138 30.02 -7.47 11.45
C LYS A 138 30.35 -7.36 12.94
N ILE A 139 29.34 -7.41 13.82
CA ILE A 139 29.56 -7.38 15.27
C ILE A 139 30.40 -8.57 15.72
N ILE A 140 30.08 -9.78 15.26
CA ILE A 140 30.82 -11.00 15.61
C ILE A 140 32.27 -10.91 15.11
N ASN A 141 32.48 -10.48 13.86
CA ASN A 141 33.82 -10.31 13.31
C ASN A 141 34.62 -9.27 14.11
N ASN A 142 34.00 -8.13 14.44
CA ASN A 142 34.64 -7.10 15.26
C ASN A 142 34.99 -7.61 16.67
N GLN A 143 34.10 -8.37 17.30
CA GLN A 143 34.36 -9.00 18.60
C GLN A 143 35.54 -9.97 18.52
N ASN A 144 35.60 -10.80 17.48
CA ASN A 144 36.72 -11.71 17.26
C ASN A 144 38.03 -10.94 17.03
N MET A 145 38.01 -9.86 16.24
CA MET A 145 39.19 -9.00 16.04
C MET A 145 39.66 -8.39 17.36
N ILE A 146 38.75 -7.81 18.16
CA ILE A 146 39.09 -7.26 19.49
C ILE A 146 39.70 -8.33 20.39
N SER A 147 39.10 -9.53 20.42
CA SER A 147 39.61 -10.65 21.19
C SER A 147 41.02 -11.06 20.75
N ASN A 148 41.24 -11.20 19.44
CA ASN A 148 42.53 -11.55 18.87
C ASN A 148 43.61 -10.51 19.19
N THR A 149 43.30 -9.22 19.01
CA THR A 149 44.21 -8.13 19.38
C THR A 149 44.53 -8.13 20.87
N HIS A 150 43.55 -8.37 21.74
CA HIS A 150 43.77 -8.46 23.18
C HIS A 150 44.66 -9.66 23.55
N ILE A 151 44.44 -10.82 22.92
CA ILE A 151 45.29 -12.01 23.11
C ILE A 151 46.72 -11.70 22.64
N ALA A 152 46.89 -11.17 21.43
CA ALA A 152 48.19 -10.80 20.90
C ALA A 152 48.92 -9.81 21.83
N HIS A 153 48.21 -8.79 22.34
CA HIS A 153 48.78 -7.84 23.30
C HIS A 153 49.21 -8.52 24.61
N SER A 154 48.38 -9.44 25.15
CA SER A 154 48.74 -10.18 26.36
C SER A 154 49.96 -11.08 26.17
N LEU A 155 50.11 -11.69 24.97
CA LEU A 155 51.28 -12.47 24.60
C LEU A 155 52.52 -11.60 24.46
N TRP A 156 52.41 -10.41 23.86
CA TRP A 156 53.47 -9.41 23.82
C TRP A 156 53.97 -9.03 25.21
N MET A 157 53.05 -8.72 26.13
CA MET A 157 53.41 -8.43 27.51
C MET A 157 54.15 -9.60 28.17
N ARG A 158 53.70 -10.83 27.91
CA ARG A 158 54.34 -12.05 28.43
C ARG A 158 55.74 -12.24 27.85
N ALA A 159 55.93 -12.07 26.54
CA ALA A 159 57.25 -12.18 25.89
C ALA A 159 58.26 -11.18 26.47
N ASN A 160 57.81 -9.95 26.77
CA ASN A 160 58.66 -8.90 27.36
C ASN A 160 59.09 -9.20 28.81
N LEU A 161 58.31 -10.01 29.56
CA LEU A 161 58.65 -10.40 30.93
C LEU A 161 59.49 -11.68 30.99
N GLU A 162 59.50 -12.46 29.92
CA GLU A 162 60.20 -13.73 29.85
C GLU A 162 61.70 -13.51 29.65
N SER A 163 62.54 -14.17 30.45
CA SER A 163 64.00 -14.03 30.33
C SER A 163 64.62 -15.10 29.41
N ASN A 164 63.97 -16.24 29.22
CA ASN A 164 64.50 -17.31 28.40
C ASN A 164 64.19 -17.05 26.91
N PRO A 165 65.21 -16.95 26.04
CA PRO A 165 65.01 -16.69 24.61
C PRO A 165 64.19 -17.79 23.92
N GLN A 166 64.34 -19.07 24.29
CA GLN A 166 63.52 -20.13 23.70
C GLN A 166 62.03 -19.96 24.01
N SER A 167 61.70 -19.60 25.26
CA SER A 167 60.32 -19.34 25.65
C SER A 167 59.76 -18.11 24.91
N LYS A 168 60.56 -17.07 24.66
CA LYS A 168 60.15 -15.91 23.86
C LYS A 168 59.79 -16.30 22.43
N ILE A 169 60.62 -17.13 21.79
CA ILE A 169 60.39 -17.65 20.44
C ILE A 169 59.04 -18.37 20.37
N ASP A 170 58.75 -19.25 21.33
CA ASP A 170 57.48 -19.98 21.39
C ASP A 170 56.28 -19.03 21.52
N ILE A 171 56.41 -17.97 22.33
CA ILE A 171 55.36 -16.94 22.48
C ILE A 171 55.17 -16.15 21.17
N TYR A 172 56.26 -15.76 20.50
CA TYR A 172 56.16 -15.09 19.20
C TYR A 172 55.51 -16.00 18.15
N ASP A 173 55.75 -17.31 18.19
CA ASP A 173 55.05 -18.28 17.34
C ASP A 173 53.55 -18.39 17.65
N GLU A 174 53.13 -18.16 18.90
CA GLU A 174 51.71 -18.03 19.23
C GLU A 174 51.11 -16.73 18.67
N ILE A 175 51.83 -15.62 18.72
CA ILE A 175 51.38 -14.33 18.14
C ILE A 175 51.25 -14.44 16.62
N LEU A 176 52.23 -15.07 15.96
CA LEU A 176 52.23 -15.28 14.50
C LEU A 176 51.10 -16.19 14.01
N LYS A 177 50.48 -17.01 14.87
CA LYS A 177 49.26 -17.75 14.51
C LYS A 177 48.01 -16.87 14.44
N ILE A 178 48.04 -15.71 15.11
CA ILE A 178 46.93 -14.73 15.14
C ILE A 178 47.15 -13.69 14.04
N HIS A 179 48.39 -13.20 13.91
CA HIS A 179 48.82 -12.20 12.93
C HIS A 179 50.07 -12.73 12.21
N ASP A 180 49.87 -13.39 11.07
CA ASP A 180 50.90 -14.10 10.30
C ASP A 180 51.85 -13.18 9.53
N GLU A 181 51.39 -11.97 9.21
CA GLU A 181 52.10 -10.92 8.46
C GLU A 181 52.51 -9.73 9.34
N ASP A 182 52.98 -9.98 10.56
CA ASP A 182 53.47 -8.93 11.46
C ASP A 182 55.01 -8.84 11.45
N ALA A 183 55.54 -7.81 10.77
CA ALA A 183 56.98 -7.56 10.64
C ALA A 183 57.66 -7.32 11.99
N GLU A 184 56.97 -6.69 12.93
CA GLU A 184 57.48 -6.42 14.28
C GLU A 184 57.74 -7.75 14.99
N VAL A 185 56.76 -8.65 14.99
CA VAL A 185 56.90 -9.97 15.63
C VAL A 185 58.06 -10.77 15.03
N TYR A 186 58.25 -10.76 13.70
CA TYR A 186 59.39 -11.44 13.08
C TYR A 186 60.74 -10.84 13.49
N ALA A 187 60.85 -9.51 13.62
CA ALA A 187 62.09 -8.88 14.06
C ALA A 187 62.41 -9.18 15.52
N TYR A 188 61.42 -9.10 16.41
CA TYR A 188 61.61 -9.46 17.83
C TYR A 188 61.86 -10.96 18.03
N LYS A 189 61.29 -11.82 17.16
CA LYS A 189 61.67 -13.23 17.12
C LYS A 189 63.12 -13.40 16.68
N ALA A 190 63.58 -12.64 15.68
CA ALA A 190 64.98 -12.67 15.24
C ALA A 190 65.94 -12.26 16.36
N ASP A 191 65.58 -11.23 17.15
CA ASP A 191 66.32 -10.80 18.35
C ASP A 191 66.47 -11.95 19.36
N ALA A 192 65.36 -12.60 19.72
CA ALA A 192 65.38 -13.75 20.64
C ALA A 192 66.16 -14.97 20.08
N VAL A 193 66.23 -15.11 18.75
CA VAL A 193 67.04 -16.15 18.09
C VAL A 193 68.53 -15.79 18.09
N LEU A 194 68.88 -14.50 18.01
CA LEU A 194 70.26 -14.04 18.17
C LEU A 194 70.78 -14.27 19.60
N ASP A 195 69.92 -14.14 20.61
CA ASP A 195 70.24 -14.52 22.00
C ASP A 195 70.58 -16.02 22.15
N LEU A 196 70.19 -16.87 21.19
CA LEU A 196 70.53 -18.29 21.13
C LEU A 196 71.77 -18.58 20.25
N ASP A 197 72.46 -17.55 19.74
CA ASP A 197 73.56 -17.63 18.77
C ASP A 197 73.18 -18.25 17.39
N GLU A 198 71.89 -18.43 17.10
CA GLU A 198 71.38 -19.03 15.86
C GLU A 198 71.26 -18.00 14.71
N CYS A 199 72.40 -17.41 14.34
CA CYS A 199 72.46 -16.22 13.47
C CYS A 199 71.87 -16.41 12.06
N GLU A 200 72.03 -17.60 11.46
CA GLU A 200 71.45 -17.89 10.14
C GLU A 200 69.91 -17.89 10.17
N TRP A 201 69.33 -18.35 11.28
CA TRP A 201 67.88 -18.33 11.45
C TRP A 201 67.38 -16.89 11.66
N ALA A 202 68.08 -16.11 12.48
CA ALA A 202 67.79 -14.69 12.65
C ALA A 202 67.83 -13.92 11.32
N LEU A 203 68.83 -14.14 10.46
CA LEU A 203 68.88 -13.54 9.13
C LEU A 203 67.64 -13.83 8.30
N ASN A 204 67.17 -15.08 8.29
CA ASN A 204 65.98 -15.47 7.55
C ASN A 204 64.72 -14.79 8.10
N LEU A 205 64.59 -14.69 9.43
CA LEU A 205 63.48 -14.00 10.09
C LEU A 205 63.50 -12.49 9.80
N SER A 206 64.66 -11.84 9.88
CA SER A 206 64.81 -10.43 9.56
C SER A 206 64.52 -10.15 8.09
N ASN A 207 64.96 -11.01 7.17
CA ASN A 207 64.61 -10.90 5.75
C ASN A 207 63.09 -11.03 5.53
N LYS A 208 62.42 -11.93 6.27
CA LYS A 208 60.97 -12.05 6.21
C LYS A 208 60.28 -10.79 6.74
N ALA A 209 60.74 -10.23 7.85
CA ALA A 209 60.24 -8.97 8.38
C ALA A 209 60.38 -7.81 7.37
N ILE A 210 61.55 -7.69 6.72
CA ILE A 210 61.81 -6.68 5.68
C ILE A 210 60.90 -6.87 4.46
N ASN A 211 60.62 -8.11 4.06
CA ASN A 211 59.71 -8.38 2.95
C ASN A 211 58.26 -8.00 3.28
N ILE A 212 57.85 -8.09 4.55
CA ILE A 212 56.51 -7.70 5.00
C ILE A 212 56.42 -6.18 5.12
N ASP A 213 57.37 -5.57 5.81
CA ASP A 213 57.47 -4.11 5.96
C ASP A 213 58.90 -3.62 5.70
N PRO A 214 59.18 -3.12 4.48
CA PRO A 214 60.47 -2.55 4.12
C PRO A 214 60.82 -1.25 4.85
N GLU A 215 59.85 -0.60 5.52
CA GLU A 215 60.05 0.63 6.28
C GLU A 215 60.35 0.34 7.75
N TYR A 216 60.19 -0.90 8.20
CA TYR A 216 60.43 -1.30 9.59
C TYR A 216 61.93 -1.38 9.91
N GLY A 217 62.50 -0.25 10.38
CA GLY A 217 63.93 -0.09 10.65
C GLY A 217 64.53 -1.12 11.61
N TYR A 218 63.75 -1.64 12.56
CA TYR A 218 64.23 -2.66 13.50
C TYR A 218 64.50 -4.01 12.83
N ALA A 219 63.85 -4.34 11.70
CA ALA A 219 64.19 -5.55 10.96
C ALA A 219 65.59 -5.48 10.33
N TYR A 220 65.97 -4.33 9.77
CA TYR A 220 67.32 -4.09 9.27
C TYR A 220 68.34 -4.09 10.40
N TRP A 221 67.99 -3.55 11.57
CA TRP A 221 68.82 -3.64 12.75
C TRP A 221 69.14 -5.09 13.11
N GLN A 222 68.12 -5.94 13.22
CA GLN A 222 68.32 -7.35 13.56
C GLN A 222 69.13 -8.11 12.50
N ARG A 223 68.91 -7.79 11.21
CA ARG A 223 69.73 -8.34 10.12
C ARG A 223 71.19 -7.89 10.22
N SER A 224 71.43 -6.63 10.58
CA SER A 224 72.77 -6.07 10.78
C SER A 224 73.51 -6.75 11.93
N CYS A 225 72.83 -7.01 13.05
CA CYS A 225 73.38 -7.73 14.19
C CYS A 225 73.78 -9.15 13.80
N ALA A 226 72.89 -9.88 13.12
CA ALA A 226 73.16 -11.23 12.64
C ALA A 226 74.36 -11.28 11.69
N ASN A 227 74.42 -10.37 10.71
CA ASN A 227 75.55 -10.26 9.78
C ASN A 227 76.86 -9.89 10.49
N ALA A 228 76.82 -9.01 11.49
CA ALA A 228 78.00 -8.63 12.27
C ALA A 228 78.57 -9.83 13.06
N ILE A 229 77.71 -10.66 13.64
CA ILE A 229 78.13 -11.86 14.38
C ILE A 229 78.74 -12.90 13.43
N LEU A 230 78.13 -13.10 12.26
CA LEU A 230 78.61 -14.00 11.19
C LEU A 230 79.90 -13.51 10.51
N GLY A 231 80.26 -12.24 10.66
CA GLY A 231 81.48 -11.63 10.10
C GLY A 231 81.28 -10.91 8.76
N ASN A 232 80.05 -10.85 8.26
CA ASN A 232 79.65 -10.12 7.05
C ASN A 232 79.59 -8.62 7.34
N SER A 233 80.78 -8.02 7.50
CA SER A 233 80.91 -6.66 8.05
C SER A 233 80.39 -5.57 7.10
N SER A 234 80.51 -5.77 5.79
CA SER A 234 79.99 -4.84 4.76
C SER A 234 78.47 -4.75 4.80
N GLU A 235 77.81 -5.90 4.76
CA GLU A 235 76.36 -6.04 4.76
C GLU A 235 75.76 -5.54 6.08
N ALA A 236 76.43 -5.83 7.21
CA ALA A 236 76.03 -5.31 8.50
C ALA A 236 76.03 -3.78 8.55
N ILE A 237 77.04 -3.11 7.98
CA ILE A 237 77.13 -1.65 7.99
C ILE A 237 76.09 -1.01 7.06
N GLU A 238 75.82 -1.62 5.90
CA GLU A 238 74.78 -1.18 4.99
C GLU A 238 73.38 -1.27 5.63
N ASP A 239 73.06 -2.41 6.25
CA ASP A 239 71.81 -2.61 6.96
C ASP A 239 71.68 -1.66 8.16
N LEU A 240 72.76 -1.45 8.91
CA LEU A 240 72.77 -0.51 10.03
C LEU A 240 72.48 0.93 9.59
N LYS A 241 73.01 1.34 8.44
CA LYS A 241 72.73 2.67 7.86
C LYS A 241 71.25 2.82 7.53
N ILE A 242 70.66 1.80 6.91
CA ILE A 242 69.22 1.80 6.59
C ILE A 242 68.39 1.80 7.88
N ALA A 243 68.76 1.00 8.88
CA ALA A 243 68.10 0.95 10.18
C ALA A 243 68.07 2.33 10.86
N LEU A 244 69.18 3.08 10.81
CA LEU A 244 69.26 4.44 11.37
C LEU A 244 68.49 5.49 10.58
N GLU A 245 68.38 5.33 9.26
CA GLU A 245 67.55 6.21 8.43
C GLU A 245 66.07 6.03 8.77
N LYS A 246 65.62 4.78 8.93
CA LYS A 246 64.22 4.44 9.22
C LYS A 246 63.85 4.62 10.69
N ALA A 247 64.77 4.31 11.60
CA ALA A 247 64.58 4.38 13.04
C ALA A 247 65.78 5.10 13.72
N PRO A 248 65.79 6.46 13.70
CA PRO A 248 66.89 7.25 14.24
C PRO A 248 67.17 7.05 15.74
N ASN A 249 66.18 6.59 16.50
CA ASN A 249 66.29 6.27 17.93
C ASN A 249 67.28 5.12 18.20
N LEU A 250 67.54 4.25 17.23
CA LEU A 250 68.50 3.16 17.38
C LEU A 250 69.95 3.64 17.53
N ARG A 251 70.25 4.90 17.20
CA ARG A 251 71.61 5.46 17.32
C ARG A 251 72.15 5.38 18.74
N GLU A 252 71.28 5.56 19.73
CA GLU A 252 71.64 5.50 21.16
C GLU A 252 71.97 4.07 21.63
N GLU A 253 71.41 3.06 20.96
CA GLU A 253 71.57 1.66 21.31
C GLU A 253 72.83 1.03 20.69
N ILE A 254 73.37 1.59 19.59
CA ILE A 254 74.57 1.08 18.89
C ILE A 254 75.75 0.86 19.85
N GLN A 255 75.95 1.79 20.78
CA GLN A 255 77.08 1.73 21.72
C GLN A 255 76.94 0.59 22.73
N LYS A 256 75.70 0.17 23.03
CA LYS A 256 75.35 -0.83 24.03
C LYS A 256 75.26 -2.24 23.44
N GLU A 257 75.03 -2.33 22.13
CA GLU A 257 74.81 -3.57 21.41
C GLU A 257 76.10 -4.42 21.29
N PRO A 258 76.17 -5.62 21.91
CA PRO A 258 77.36 -6.47 21.90
C PRO A 258 77.68 -7.05 20.51
N SER A 259 76.66 -7.22 19.66
CA SER A 259 76.77 -7.80 18.31
C SER A 259 77.78 -7.05 17.42
N PHE A 260 77.95 -5.75 17.64
CA PHE A 260 78.85 -4.92 16.84
C PHE A 260 80.30 -4.87 17.34
N SER A 261 80.65 -5.60 18.40
CA SER A 261 81.99 -5.62 18.98
C SER A 261 83.10 -5.90 17.96
N LYS A 262 82.85 -6.80 16.99
CA LYS A 262 83.80 -7.15 15.92
C LYS A 262 83.98 -6.04 14.88
N ILE A 263 82.93 -5.27 14.60
CA ILE A 263 82.90 -4.26 13.52
C ILE A 263 83.15 -2.82 14.01
N LYS A 264 83.10 -2.57 15.33
CA LYS A 264 83.24 -1.24 15.96
C LYS A 264 84.51 -0.47 15.59
N ASN A 265 85.58 -1.19 15.22
CA ASN A 265 86.86 -0.59 14.86
C ASN A 265 86.97 -0.18 13.38
N LEU A 266 86.05 -0.63 12.53
CA LEU A 266 86.05 -0.31 11.11
C LEU A 266 85.75 1.18 10.89
N LYS A 267 86.40 1.76 9.88
CA LYS A 267 86.24 3.18 9.55
C LYS A 267 84.80 3.49 9.15
N ASP A 268 84.23 2.66 8.30
CA ASP A 268 82.88 2.82 7.74
C ASP A 268 81.80 2.75 8.84
N PHE A 269 81.99 1.87 9.84
CA PHE A 269 81.10 1.80 11.01
C PHE A 269 81.11 3.10 11.82
N LYS A 270 82.29 3.69 12.03
CA LYS A 270 82.42 4.98 12.75
C LYS A 270 81.73 6.11 11.98
N GLU A 271 81.83 6.13 10.66
CA GLU A 271 81.16 7.13 9.82
C GLU A 271 79.62 7.05 9.92
N VAL A 272 79.06 5.84 10.07
CA VAL A 272 77.61 5.64 10.26
C VAL A 272 77.14 6.02 11.67
N THR A 273 78.01 5.91 12.68
CA THR A 273 77.64 6.12 14.10
C THR A 273 77.74 7.59 14.55
N ILE A 274 78.49 8.44 13.85
CA ILE A 274 78.66 9.89 14.13
C ILE A 274 77.40 10.65 13.73
#